data_AF-A0A251P1Q4-F1
#
_entry.id   AF-A0A251P1Q4-F1
#
_cell.length_a   1.000
_cell.length_b   1.000
_cell.length_c   1.000
_cell.angle_alpha   90.00
_cell.angle_beta   90.00
_cell.angle_gamma   90.00
#
_symmetry.space_group_name_H-M   'P 1'
#
loop_
_entity.id
_entity.type
_entity.pdbx_description
1 polymer ?
#
loop_
_entity_poly.entity_id
_entity_poly.type
_entity_poly.pdbx_seq_one_letter_code
_entity_poly.pdbx_strand_id
1 'polypeptide(L)'
;MESLRKILFSMNKTMEEFHGIVLSLGKIHRDGRQMVKGGGSNQLTVKQLQQRVGVKPRLADCLDGLMLLQDMHCSEYLLKSSLVSALSALTFKPSASDLGALQQLLVDQPNIPNEEVQFIFDIIFAEEIC
;
A
#
# COMPACT_ATOMS: atom_id res chain seq x y z
N MET A 1 26.79 -1.92 -3.49
CA MET A 1 26.25 -0.79 -2.68
C MET A 1 25.36 0.17 -3.47
N GLU A 2 25.64 0.45 -4.75
CA GLU A 2 24.78 1.34 -5.55
C GLU A 2 23.37 0.76 -5.77
N SER A 3 23.25 -0.54 -6.09
CA SER A 3 21.94 -1.21 -6.25
C SER A 3 21.07 -1.12 -4.99
N LEU A 4 21.67 -1.33 -3.80
CA LEU A 4 20.97 -1.17 -2.53
C LEU A 4 20.44 0.26 -2.34
N ARG A 5 21.25 1.27 -2.67
CA ARG A 5 20.83 2.68 -2.60
C ARG A 5 19.67 2.96 -3.57
N LYS A 6 19.71 2.41 -4.78
CA LYS A 6 18.61 2.53 -5.77
C LYS A 6 17.33 1.87 -5.25
N ILE A 7 17.43 0.68 -4.66
CA ILE A 7 16.30 -0.03 -4.06
C ILE A 7 15.71 0.79 -2.91
N LEU A 8 16.52 1.24 -1.96
CA LEU A 8 16.05 2.05 -0.83
C LEU A 8 15.42 3.37 -1.28
N PHE A 9 16.00 4.03 -2.29
CA PHE A 9 15.41 5.22 -2.88
C PHE A 9 14.04 4.92 -3.51
N SER A 10 13.93 3.82 -4.25
CA SER A 10 12.65 3.37 -4.82
C SER A 10 11.62 3.07 -3.72
N MET A 11 12.02 2.39 -2.65
CA MET A 11 11.13 2.11 -1.51
C MET A 11 10.61 3.39 -0.88
N ASN A 12 11.47 4.39 -0.66
CA ASN A 12 11.04 5.69 -0.12
C ASN A 12 10.01 6.37 -1.04
N LYS A 13 10.25 6.39 -2.36
CA LYS A 13 9.30 6.95 -3.32
C LYS A 13 7.95 6.23 -3.29
N THR A 14 7.96 4.90 -3.25
CA THR A 14 6.73 4.10 -3.12
C THR A 14 6.00 4.41 -1.81
N MET A 15 6.72 4.65 -0.71
CA MET A 15 6.11 5.05 0.56
C MET A 15 5.48 6.43 0.51
N GLU A 16 6.07 7.39 -0.21
CA GLU A 16 5.47 8.73 -0.43
C GLU A 16 4.16 8.61 -1.23
N GLU A 17 4.16 7.83 -2.30
CA GLU A 17 2.96 7.58 -3.11
C GLU A 17 1.87 6.90 -2.28
N PHE A 18 2.23 5.88 -1.49
CA PHE A 18 1.30 5.20 -0.59
C PHE A 18 0.72 6.14 0.47
N HIS A 19 1.54 7.03 1.05
CA HIS A 19 1.07 8.05 1.97
C HIS A 19 0.02 8.96 1.32
N GLY A 20 0.27 9.38 0.08
CA GLY A 20 -0.67 10.18 -0.71
C GLY A 20 -2.03 9.50 -0.89
N ILE A 21 -2.04 8.18 -1.11
CA ILE A 21 -3.28 7.39 -1.18
C ILE A 21 -4.01 7.41 0.16
N VAL A 22 -3.32 7.13 1.28
CA VAL A 22 -3.91 7.14 2.63
C VAL A 22 -4.55 8.50 2.95
N LEU A 23 -3.83 9.59 2.65
CA LEU A 23 -4.35 10.96 2.85
C LEU A 23 -5.58 11.23 1.96
N SER A 24 -5.57 10.75 0.73
CA SER A 24 -6.67 10.89 -0.21
C SER A 24 -7.93 10.14 0.27
N LEU A 25 -7.78 8.91 0.77
CA LEU A 25 -8.88 8.16 1.39
C LEU A 25 -9.48 8.92 2.57
N GLY A 26 -8.62 9.47 3.44
CA GLY A 26 -9.09 10.27 4.57
C GLY A 26 -9.79 11.57 4.17
N LYS A 27 -9.35 12.21 3.07
CA LYS A 27 -10.04 13.37 2.51
C LYS A 27 -11.43 12.98 1.97
N ILE A 28 -11.51 11.92 1.16
CA ILE A 28 -12.78 11.44 0.59
C ILE A 28 -13.77 11.09 1.73
N HIS A 29 -13.31 10.42 2.78
CA HIS A 29 -14.14 10.12 3.94
C HIS A 29 -14.66 11.40 4.62
N ARG A 30 -13.79 12.37 4.92
CA ARG A 30 -14.19 13.64 5.56
C ARG A 30 -15.18 14.43 4.70
N ASP A 31 -14.87 14.62 3.43
CA ASP A 31 -15.68 15.41 2.49
C ASP A 31 -17.04 14.71 2.28
N GLY A 32 -17.02 13.41 2.02
CA GLY A 32 -18.24 12.60 1.88
C GLY A 32 -19.11 12.63 3.13
N ARG A 33 -18.52 12.58 4.33
CA ARG A 33 -19.27 12.64 5.58
C ARG A 33 -19.91 14.02 5.79
N GLN A 34 -19.27 15.11 5.37
CA GLN A 34 -19.87 16.45 5.41
C GLN A 34 -21.09 16.54 4.50
N MET A 35 -21.06 15.92 3.32
CA MET A 35 -22.21 15.87 2.41
C MET A 35 -23.37 15.04 2.97
N VAL A 36 -23.09 13.96 3.71
CA VAL A 36 -24.12 13.11 4.31
C VAL A 36 -24.71 13.69 5.60
N LYS A 37 -23.99 14.58 6.30
CA LYS A 37 -24.46 15.28 7.52
C LYS A 37 -25.65 16.22 7.31
N GLY A 38 -26.08 16.45 6.07
CA GLY A 38 -27.37 17.09 5.76
C GLY A 38 -28.61 16.23 6.07
N GLY A 39 -28.43 14.96 6.45
CA GLY A 39 -29.50 14.06 6.93
C GLY A 39 -29.13 13.46 8.29
N GLY A 40 -30.10 13.45 9.22
CA GLY A 40 -29.90 13.13 10.65
C GLY A 40 -29.22 11.79 10.99
N SER A 41 -28.87 11.67 12.28
CA SER A 41 -28.12 10.53 12.87
C SER A 41 -28.71 9.17 12.48
N ASN A 42 -27.92 8.37 11.76
CA ASN A 42 -28.31 7.08 11.19
C ASN A 42 -27.66 5.89 11.92
N GLN A 43 -27.52 5.95 13.26
CA GLN A 43 -27.01 4.80 14.00
C GLN A 43 -28.10 3.73 14.09
N LEU A 44 -28.04 2.75 13.18
CA LEU A 44 -28.99 1.64 13.10
C LEU A 44 -28.66 0.57 14.15
N THR A 45 -29.69 -0.05 14.71
CA THR A 45 -29.55 -1.16 15.66
C THR A 45 -29.12 -2.45 14.96
N VAL A 46 -28.51 -3.38 15.70
CA VAL A 46 -28.04 -4.69 15.18
C VAL A 46 -29.14 -5.48 14.47
N LYS A 47 -30.39 -5.40 14.94
CA LYS A 47 -31.56 -6.04 14.28
C LYS A 47 -31.88 -5.42 12.91
N GLN A 48 -31.74 -4.10 12.77
CA GLN A 48 -31.95 -3.41 11.49
C GLN A 48 -30.80 -3.65 10.51
N LEU A 49 -29.58 -3.85 11.02
CA LEU A 49 -28.42 -4.26 10.21
C LEU A 49 -28.57 -5.67 9.65
N GLN A 50 -29.02 -6.64 10.46
CA GLN A 50 -29.28 -8.01 10.00
C GLN A 50 -30.37 -8.08 8.92
N GLN A 51 -31.40 -7.23 9.02
CA GLN A 51 -32.45 -7.12 8.01
C GLN A 51 -31.97 -6.51 6.68
N ARG A 52 -30.78 -5.91 6.63
CA ARG A 52 -30.20 -5.31 5.43
C ARG A 52 -29.25 -6.23 4.66
N VAL A 53 -29.01 -7.45 5.13
CA VAL A 53 -28.20 -8.42 4.37
C VAL A 53 -28.86 -8.66 3.00
N GLY A 54 -28.11 -8.40 1.92
CA GLY A 54 -28.63 -8.47 0.53
C GLY A 54 -29.26 -7.16 0.01
N VAL A 55 -29.35 -6.10 0.82
CA VAL A 55 -29.83 -4.78 0.41
C VAL A 55 -28.66 -3.93 -0.09
N LYS A 56 -28.88 -3.17 -1.18
CA LYS A 56 -27.87 -2.26 -1.76
C LYS A 56 -27.39 -1.23 -0.71
N PRO A 57 -26.06 -1.08 -0.51
CA PRO A 57 -25.53 -0.15 0.48
C PRO A 57 -25.86 1.31 0.15
N ARG A 58 -26.06 2.13 1.18
CA ARG A 58 -26.15 3.59 1.06
C ARG A 58 -24.76 4.21 1.09
N LEU A 59 -24.66 5.46 0.66
CA LEU A 59 -23.40 6.22 0.71
C LEU A 59 -22.80 6.25 2.13
N ALA A 60 -23.62 6.37 3.17
CA ALA A 60 -23.14 6.34 4.56
C ALA A 60 -22.45 5.02 4.91
N ASP A 61 -23.03 3.88 4.50
CA ASP A 61 -22.47 2.55 4.73
C ASP A 61 -21.09 2.42 4.03
N CYS A 62 -20.98 2.96 2.81
CA CYS A 62 -19.71 3.00 2.07
C CYS A 62 -18.66 3.91 2.73
N LEU A 63 -19.06 5.06 3.29
CA LEU A 63 -18.15 5.97 3.97
C LEU A 63 -17.61 5.39 5.29
N ASP A 64 -18.45 4.67 6.04
CA ASP A 64 -18.00 3.96 7.24
C ASP A 64 -17.01 2.84 6.88
N GLY A 65 -17.25 2.10 5.78
CA GLY A 65 -16.28 1.15 5.23
C GLY A 65 -14.97 1.81 4.77
N LEU A 66 -15.06 2.98 4.15
CA LEU A 66 -13.88 3.76 3.72
C LEU A 66 -13.04 4.25 4.90
N MET A 67 -13.67 4.63 6.02
CA MET A 67 -12.99 4.99 7.25
C MET A 67 -12.17 3.82 7.80
N LEU A 68 -12.76 2.62 7.86
CA LEU A 68 -12.04 1.41 8.28
C LEU A 68 -10.84 1.10 7.37
N LEU A 69 -11.02 1.22 6.05
CA LEU A 69 -9.93 1.05 5.09
C LEU A 69 -8.81 2.09 5.30
N GLN A 70 -9.17 3.36 5.53
CA GLN A 70 -8.21 4.41 5.82
C GLN A 70 -7.39 4.10 7.08
N ASP A 71 -8.03 3.65 8.17
CA ASP A 71 -7.36 3.34 9.44
C ASP A 71 -6.38 2.16 9.29
N MET A 72 -6.81 1.12 8.57
CA MET A 72 -5.94 -0.02 8.26
C MET A 72 -4.73 0.41 7.43
N HIS A 73 -4.94 1.16 6.35
CA HIS A 73 -3.84 1.62 5.50
C HIS A 73 -2.93 2.65 6.19
N CYS A 74 -3.45 3.44 7.12
CA CYS A 74 -2.63 4.32 7.96
C CYS A 74 -1.67 3.50 8.83
N SER A 75 -2.18 2.45 9.49
CA SER A 75 -1.38 1.54 10.30
C SER A 75 -0.32 0.80 9.45
N GLU A 76 -0.72 0.33 8.27
CA GLU A 76 0.18 -0.29 7.29
C GLU A 76 1.29 0.69 6.85
N TYR A 77 0.92 1.94 6.51
CA TYR A 77 1.86 2.97 6.11
C TYR A 77 2.90 3.24 7.20
N LEU A 78 2.45 3.40 8.46
CA LEU A 78 3.35 3.66 9.59
C LEU A 78 4.34 2.51 9.80
N LEU A 79 3.87 1.27 9.75
CA LEU A 79 4.73 0.10 9.88
C LEU A 79 5.77 0.03 8.74
N LYS A 80 5.31 0.14 7.49
CA LYS A 80 6.21 0.08 6.33
C LYS A 80 7.22 1.24 6.33
N SER A 81 6.78 2.44 6.66
CA SER A 81 7.63 3.63 6.75
C SER A 81 8.71 3.46 7.83
N SER A 82 8.33 2.90 9.00
CA SER A 82 9.27 2.58 10.07
C SER A 82 10.33 1.58 9.63
N LEU A 83 9.92 0.51 8.94
CA LEU A 83 10.85 -0.49 8.40
C LEU A 83 11.79 0.08 7.34
N VAL A 84 11.28 0.85 6.38
CA VAL A 84 12.10 1.50 5.34
C VAL A 84 13.10 2.49 5.96
N SER A 85 12.68 3.24 6.98
CA SER A 85 13.55 4.14 7.72
C SER A 85 14.66 3.38 8.46
N ALA A 86 14.31 2.27 9.12
CA ALA A 86 15.28 1.41 9.81
C ALA A 86 16.30 0.80 8.84
N LEU A 87 15.86 0.30 7.68
CA LEU A 87 16.75 -0.22 6.64
C LEU A 87 17.70 0.86 6.09
N SER A 88 17.18 2.07 5.89
CA SER A 88 17.98 3.22 5.47
C SER A 88 19.05 3.57 6.52
N ALA A 89 18.67 3.55 7.81
CA ALA A 89 19.59 3.80 8.92
C ALA A 89 20.67 2.70 9.06
N LEU A 90 20.30 1.43 8.92
CA LEU A 90 21.24 0.29 8.90
C LEU A 90 22.26 0.42 7.77
N THR A 91 21.87 0.97 6.63
CA THR A 91 22.79 1.20 5.51
C THR A 91 23.77 2.35 5.79
N PHE A 92 23.38 3.33 6.60
CA PHE A 92 24.21 4.49 6.96
C PHE A 92 25.14 4.23 8.16
N LYS A 93 24.72 3.39 9.11
CA LYS A 93 25.53 2.92 10.26
C LYS A 93 25.40 1.40 10.41
N PRO A 94 26.00 0.62 9.50
CA PRO A 94 25.87 -0.82 9.55
C PRO A 94 26.68 -1.42 10.69
N SER A 95 26.12 -2.42 11.36
CA SER A 95 26.95 -3.41 12.05
C SER A 95 27.64 -4.30 10.99
N ALA A 96 28.80 -4.87 11.33
CA ALA A 96 29.53 -5.72 10.39
C ALA A 96 28.72 -6.96 9.96
N SER A 97 27.89 -7.52 10.85
CA SER A 97 27.02 -8.66 10.54
C SER A 97 25.88 -8.27 9.61
N ASP A 98 25.25 -7.11 9.83
CA ASP A 98 24.10 -6.68 9.02
C ASP A 98 24.53 -6.31 7.60
N LEU A 99 25.70 -5.69 7.44
CA LEU A 99 26.24 -5.38 6.12
C LEU A 99 26.51 -6.64 5.30
N GLY A 100 27.06 -7.69 5.92
CA GLY A 100 27.30 -8.97 5.28
C GLY A 100 26.00 -9.63 4.81
N ALA A 101 24.96 -9.64 5.67
CA ALA A 101 23.65 -10.17 5.31
C ALA A 101 22.99 -9.37 4.17
N LEU A 102 23.06 -8.04 4.20
CA LEU A 102 22.54 -7.19 3.13
C LEU A 102 23.28 -7.38 1.81
N GLN A 103 24.60 -7.57 1.84
CA GLN A 103 25.38 -7.87 0.64
C GLN A 103 25.00 -9.22 0.05
N GLN A 104 24.86 -10.24 0.89
CA GLN A 104 24.46 -11.58 0.44
C GLN A 104 23.07 -11.55 -0.21
N LEU A 105 22.10 -10.87 0.40
CA LEU A 105 20.75 -10.71 -0.17
C LEU A 105 20.74 -10.01 -1.53
N LEU A 106 21.67 -9.08 -1.79
CA LEU A 106 21.80 -8.41 -3.09
C LEU A 106 22.42 -9.33 -4.15
N VAL A 107 23.32 -10.23 -3.75
CA VAL A 107 23.90 -11.25 -4.64
C VAL A 107 22.87 -12.32 -4.97
N ASP A 108 22.03 -12.68 -3.98
CA ASP A 108 20.98 -13.69 -4.11
C ASP A 108 19.71 -13.16 -4.80
N GLN A 109 19.62 -11.87 -5.12
CA GLN A 109 18.50 -11.38 -5.92
C GLN A 109 18.48 -12.11 -7.26
N PRO A 110 17.31 -12.51 -7.77
CA PRO A 110 17.20 -13.05 -9.12
C PRO A 110 17.67 -11.96 -10.08
N ASN A 111 18.92 -12.07 -10.52
CA ASN A 111 19.55 -11.13 -11.42
C ASN A 111 19.16 -11.49 -12.85
N ILE A 112 17.84 -11.59 -13.08
CA ILE A 112 17.25 -11.95 -14.37
C ILE A 112 17.45 -10.71 -15.25
N PRO A 113 18.21 -10.82 -16.35
CA PRO A 113 18.36 -9.73 -17.30
C PRO A 113 16.99 -9.28 -17.80
N ASN A 114 16.82 -7.98 -18.03
CA ASN A 114 15.56 -7.45 -18.56
C ASN A 114 15.19 -8.12 -19.90
N GLU A 115 16.19 -8.52 -20.68
CA GLU A 115 16.03 -9.25 -21.94
C GLU A 115 15.40 -10.63 -21.72
N GLU A 116 15.75 -11.33 -20.64
CA GLU A 116 15.19 -12.64 -20.30
C GLU A 116 13.74 -12.50 -19.79
N VAL A 117 13.45 -11.44 -19.01
CA VAL A 117 12.07 -11.11 -18.63
C VAL A 117 11.23 -10.79 -19.87
N GLN A 118 11.74 -9.93 -20.76
CA GLN A 118 11.05 -9.55 -21.99
C GLN A 118 10.82 -10.77 -22.91
N PHE A 119 11.82 -11.64 -23.05
CA PHE A 119 11.71 -12.88 -23.82
C PHE A 119 10.60 -13.79 -23.28
N ILE A 120 10.47 -13.92 -21.95
CA ILE A 120 9.38 -14.69 -21.32
C ILE A 120 8.02 -14.03 -21.59
N PHE A 121 7.93 -12.70 -21.48
CA PHE A 121 6.71 -11.96 -21.81
C PHE A 121 6.31 -12.16 -23.28
N ASP A 122 7.25 -12.06 -24.21
CA ASP A 122 7.01 -12.23 -25.64
C ASP A 122 6.52 -13.64 -25.99
N ILE A 123 6.97 -14.67 -25.25
CA ILE A 123 6.46 -16.04 -25.37
C ILE A 123 5.04 -16.16 -24.83
N ILE A 124 4.78 -15.64 -23.63
CA ILE A 124 3.48 -15.81 -22.95
C ILE A 124 2.37 -15.04 -23.66
N PHE A 125 2.67 -13.82 -24.13
CA PHE A 125 1.70 -12.91 -24.71
C PHE A 125 1.81 -12.82 -26.25
N ALA A 126 2.42 -13.83 -26.89
CA ALA A 126 2.65 -13.86 -28.34
C ALA A 126 1.37 -13.63 -29.17
N GLU A 127 0.21 -14.09 -28.69
CA GLU A 127 -1.07 -13.99 -29.38
C GLU A 127 -1.80 -12.66 -29.17
N GLU A 128 -1.39 -11.85 -28.19
CA GLU A 128 -2.03 -10.55 -27.88
C GLU A 128 -1.40 -9.38 -28.65
N ILE A 129 -0.30 -9.63 -29.38
CA ILE A 129 0.43 -8.63 -30.19
C ILE A 129 -0.06 -8.61 -31.66
N CYS A 130 -1.05 -9.45 -32.01
CA CYS A 130 -1.64 -9.51 -33.36
C CYS A 130 -2.93 -8.70 -33.51
#